data_AF-A0A534P8Y8-F1
#
_entry.id   AF-A0A534P8Y8-F1
#
_cell.length_a   1.000
_cell.length_b   1.000
_cell.length_c   1.000
_cell.angle_alpha   90.00
_cell.angle_beta   90.00
_cell.angle_gamma   90.00
#
_symmetry.space_group_name_H-M   'P 1'
#
loop_
_entity.id
_entity.type
_entity.pdbx_description
1 polymer ?
#
loop_
_entity_poly.entity_id
_entity_poly.type
_entity_poly.pdbx_seq_one_letter_code
_entity_poly.pdbx_strand_id
1 'polypeptide(L)'
;MTFDEALDEIDRLAVSGIGGAVFTPNVDHMVNLARLPAFRAAYSRASLALVDGQALLWASRLLGTGLPEKISGSDLVPKVLERAGQRGL
;
A
#
# COMPACT_ATOMS: atom_id res chain seq x y z
N MET A 1 9.10 -3.81 -0.86
CA MET A 1 8.05 -3.96 -1.86
C MET A 1 8.22 -2.87 -2.90
N THR A 2 8.51 -3.26 -4.12
CA THR A 2 8.49 -2.39 -5.30
C THR A 2 7.06 -2.22 -5.83
N PHE A 3 6.88 -1.35 -6.82
CA PHE A 3 5.58 -1.15 -7.47
C PHE A 3 5.06 -2.43 -8.14
N ASP A 4 5.93 -3.15 -8.85
CA ASP A 4 5.57 -4.41 -9.51
C ASP A 4 5.26 -5.51 -8.49
N GLU A 5 6.05 -5.63 -7.41
CA GLU A 5 5.77 -6.58 -6.33
C GLU A 5 4.40 -6.29 -5.66
N ALA A 6 4.03 -5.01 -5.54
CA ALA A 6 2.72 -4.63 -5.02
C ALA A 6 1.58 -5.06 -5.95
N LEU A 7 1.74 -4.88 -7.27
CA LEU A 7 0.75 -5.35 -8.24
C LEU A 7 0.63 -6.88 -8.24
N ASP A 8 1.74 -7.59 -8.16
CA ASP A 8 1.75 -9.06 -8.13
C ASP A 8 1.05 -9.60 -6.89
N GLU A 9 1.26 -8.96 -5.72
CA GLU A 9 0.58 -9.35 -4.49
C GLU A 9 -0.92 -9.02 -4.52
N ILE A 10 -1.32 -7.89 -5.12
CA ILE A 10 -2.74 -7.55 -5.32
C ILE A 10 -3.40 -8.57 -6.25
N ASP A 11 -2.76 -8.92 -7.36
CA ASP A 11 -3.24 -9.96 -8.28
C ASP A 11 -3.41 -11.29 -7.54
N ARG A 12 -2.42 -11.68 -6.72
CA ARG A 12 -2.47 -12.92 -5.93
C ARG A 12 -3.67 -12.93 -4.98
N LEU A 13 -3.90 -11.83 -4.26
CA LEU A 13 -5.03 -11.68 -3.34
C LEU A 13 -6.38 -11.76 -4.08
N ALA A 14 -6.50 -11.10 -5.24
CA ALA A 14 -7.70 -11.12 -6.05
C ALA A 14 -7.99 -12.52 -6.63
N VAL A 15 -7.01 -13.15 -7.28
CA VAL A 15 -7.14 -14.48 -7.90
C VAL A 15 -7.44 -15.56 -6.86
N SER A 16 -6.89 -15.45 -5.66
CA SER A 16 -7.17 -16.41 -4.57
C SER A 16 -8.61 -16.33 -4.03
N GLY A 17 -9.40 -15.33 -4.45
CA GLY A 17 -10.76 -15.09 -3.96
C GLY A 17 -10.84 -14.58 -2.52
N ILE A 18 -9.69 -14.39 -1.85
CA ILE A 18 -9.61 -13.83 -0.49
C ILE A 18 -9.89 -12.33 -0.51
N GLY A 19 -9.51 -11.65 -1.60
CA GLY A 19 -9.53 -10.19 -1.67
C GLY A 19 -8.55 -9.57 -0.66
N GLY A 20 -8.72 -8.29 -0.36
CA GLY A 20 -7.86 -7.62 0.60
C GLY A 20 -8.09 -6.11 0.70
N ALA A 21 -7.40 -5.50 1.65
CA ALA A 21 -7.36 -4.06 1.83
C ALA A 21 -5.94 -3.54 1.62
N VAL A 22 -5.78 -2.62 0.67
CA VAL A 22 -4.51 -1.97 0.36
C VAL A 22 -4.59 -0.52 0.80
N PHE A 23 -3.70 -0.10 1.68
CA PHE A 23 -3.61 1.28 2.14
C PHE A 23 -2.34 1.93 1.61
N THR A 24 -2.44 3.21 1.26
CA THR A 24 -1.32 4.02 0.78
C THR A 24 -1.00 5.12 1.81
N PRO A 25 -0.41 4.78 2.98
CA PRO A 25 -0.12 5.77 4.01
C PRO A 25 0.76 6.91 3.50
N ASN A 26 0.32 8.13 3.80
CA ASN A 26 1.10 9.36 3.74
C ASN A 26 1.31 9.93 5.16
N VAL A 27 1.80 11.16 5.29
CA VAL A 27 2.07 11.79 6.60
C VAL A 27 0.79 11.97 7.43
N ASP A 28 -0.33 12.35 6.82
CA ASP A 28 -1.60 12.53 7.53
C ASP A 28 -2.08 11.22 8.16
N HIS A 29 -1.92 10.11 7.42
CA HIS A 29 -2.25 8.78 7.94
C HIS A 29 -1.39 8.41 9.16
N MET A 30 -0.11 8.80 9.20
CA MET A 30 0.74 8.58 10.37
C MET A 30 0.24 9.35 11.60
N VAL A 31 -0.20 10.60 11.42
CA VAL A 31 -0.80 11.40 12.50
C VAL A 31 -2.08 10.73 13.01
N ASN A 32 -2.94 10.28 12.10
CA ASN A 32 -4.18 9.59 12.46
C ASN A 32 -3.91 8.24 13.15
N LEU A 33 -2.90 7.48 12.72
CA LEU A 33 -2.48 6.24 13.37
C LEU A 33 -2.01 6.45 14.81
N ALA A 34 -1.32 7.56 15.08
CA ALA A 34 -0.87 7.92 16.41
C ALA A 34 -2.05 8.29 17.33
N ARG A 35 -3.08 8.97 16.79
CA ARG A 35 -4.17 9.57 17.57
C ARG A 35 -5.42 8.71 17.70
N LEU A 36 -5.73 7.88 16.71
CA LEU A 36 -7.02 7.21 16.58
C LEU A 36 -6.86 5.68 16.71
N PRO A 37 -7.24 5.08 17.86
CA PRO A 37 -7.12 3.64 18.07
C PRO A 37 -7.88 2.81 17.03
N ALA A 38 -9.07 3.26 16.62
CA ALA A 38 -9.86 2.58 15.59
C ALA A 38 -9.17 2.58 14.22
N PHE A 39 -8.52 3.68 13.86
CA PHE A 39 -7.75 3.78 12.61
C PHE A 39 -6.53 2.84 12.63
N ARG A 40 -5.85 2.75 13.78
CA ARG A 40 -4.77 1.79 13.99
C ARG A 40 -5.23 0.34 13.89
N ALA A 41 -6.38 0.01 14.46
CA ALA A 41 -6.98 -1.32 14.37
C ALA A 41 -7.39 -1.69 12.93
N ALA A 42 -7.79 -0.71 12.12
CA ALA A 42 -8.03 -0.94 10.69
C ALA A 42 -6.71 -1.22 9.95
N TYR A 43 -5.66 -0.45 10.21
CA TYR A 43 -4.34 -0.66 9.62
C TYR A 43 -3.70 -2.01 9.99
N SER A 44 -3.90 -2.50 11.21
CA SER A 44 -3.41 -3.83 11.60
C SER A 44 -4.10 -4.99 10.88
N ARG A 45 -5.21 -4.71 10.18
CA ARG A 45 -5.94 -5.68 9.34
C ARG A 45 -5.72 -5.45 7.84
N ALA A 46 -4.93 -4.46 7.45
CA ALA A 46 -4.62 -4.21 6.06
C ALA A 46 -3.79 -5.36 5.49
N SER A 47 -4.11 -5.79 4.27
CA SER A 47 -3.34 -6.78 3.54
C SER A 47 -2.01 -6.20 3.08
N LEU A 48 -2.02 -4.92 2.68
CA LEU A 48 -0.84 -4.18 2.22
C LEU A 48 -0.87 -2.73 2.73
N ALA A 49 0.30 -2.22 3.11
CA ALA A 49 0.52 -0.81 3.40
C ALA A 49 1.71 -0.32 2.56
N LEU A 50 1.42 0.50 1.55
CA LEU A 50 2.36 0.95 0.53
C LEU A 50 2.70 2.42 0.75
N VAL A 51 3.98 2.78 0.72
CA VAL A 51 4.38 4.13 1.09
C VAL A 51 4.04 5.14 0.00
N ASP A 52 3.18 6.09 0.37
CA ASP A 52 2.71 7.16 -0.49
C ASP A 52 3.15 8.51 0.04
N GLY A 53 4.43 8.83 -0.17
CA GLY A 53 4.96 10.14 0.17
C GLY A 53 6.47 10.14 0.32
N GLN A 54 7.08 11.20 -0.18
CA GLN A 54 8.54 11.37 -0.12
C GLN A 54 9.05 11.51 1.33
N ALA A 55 8.25 12.12 2.21
CA ALA A 55 8.58 12.29 3.62
C ALA A 55 8.74 10.93 4.34
N LEU A 56 7.86 9.96 4.05
CA LEU A 56 7.94 8.62 4.63
C LEU A 56 9.14 7.84 4.07
N LEU A 57 9.47 7.99 2.79
CA LEU A 57 10.70 7.45 2.23
C LEU A 57 11.94 7.99 2.94
N TRP A 58 12.03 9.31 3.13
CA TRP A 58 13.15 9.91 3.86
C TRP A 58 13.24 9.44 5.30
N ALA A 59 12.09 9.40 6.00
CA ALA A 59 12.02 8.87 7.36
C ALA A 59 12.50 7.40 7.43
N SER A 60 12.08 6.57 6.47
CA SER A 60 12.51 5.16 6.42
C SER A 60 14.02 5.00 6.25
N ARG A 61 14.64 5.88 5.46
CA ARG A 61 16.11 5.92 5.27
C ARG A 61 16.81 6.36 6.54
N LEU A 62 16.30 7.38 7.21
CA LEU A 62 16.84 7.85 8.50
C LEU A 62 16.75 6.76 9.58
N LEU A 63 15.66 5.98 9.58
CA LEU A 63 15.43 4.87 10.52
C LEU A 63 16.16 3.58 10.12
N GLY A 64 16.98 3.59 9.06
CA GLY A 64 17.79 2.44 8.65
C GLY A 64 17.04 1.33 7.91
N THR A 65 15.71 1.46 7.74
CA THR A 65 14.91 0.50 6.96
C THR A 65 15.05 0.68 5.45
N GLY A 66 15.18 1.94 4.99
CA GLY A 66 15.45 2.27 3.58
C GLY A 66 14.42 1.69 2.61
N LEU A 67 13.16 2.12 2.71
CA LEU A 67 12.12 1.68 1.78
C LEU A 67 12.51 1.98 0.31
N PRO A 68 12.22 1.06 -0.61
CA PRO A 68 12.80 1.08 -1.96
C PRO A 68 12.26 2.24 -2.79
N GLU A 69 10.94 2.46 -2.78
CA GLU A 69 10.30 3.46 -3.62
C GLU A 69 8.94 3.95 -3.08
N LYS A 70 8.44 5.02 -3.71
CA LYS A 70 7.13 5.61 -3.43
C LYS A 70 6.12 4.95 -4.34
N ILE A 71 5.06 4.38 -3.77
CA ILE A 71 3.97 3.77 -4.51
C ILE A 71 2.72 4.60 -4.24
N SER A 72 2.39 5.49 -5.17
CA SER A 72 1.19 6.34 -5.06
C SER A 72 -0.07 5.52 -5.33
N GLY A 73 -1.10 5.71 -4.51
CA GLY A 73 -2.40 5.09 -4.78
C GLY A 73 -2.98 5.51 -6.13
N SER A 74 -2.74 6.76 -6.54
CA SER A 74 -3.18 7.30 -7.84
C SER A 74 -2.57 6.57 -9.03
N ASP A 75 -1.33 6.11 -8.90
CA ASP A 75 -0.59 5.47 -9.98
C ASP A 75 -0.86 3.96 -9.97
N LEU A 76 -1.10 3.40 -8.77
CA LEU A 76 -1.41 2.00 -8.55
C LEU A 76 -2.79 1.61 -9.12
N VAL A 77 -3.84 2.40 -8.84
CA VAL A 77 -5.22 2.05 -9.20
C VAL A 77 -5.41 1.79 -10.70
N PRO A 78 -4.97 2.66 -11.63
CA PRO A 78 -5.10 2.40 -13.06
C PRO A 78 -4.42 1.10 -13.50
N LYS A 79 -3.26 0.77 -12.90
CA LYS A 79 -2.49 -0.44 -13.23
C LYS A 79 -3.12 -1.72 -12.68
N VAL A 80 -3.73 -1.65 -11.50
CA VAL A 80 -4.53 -2.76 -10.96
C VAL A 80 -5.72 -3.04 -11.88
N LEU A 81 -6.45 -2.00 -12.31
CA LEU A 81 -7.59 -2.16 -13.21
C LEU A 81 -7.19 -2.71 -14.59
N GLU A 82 -6.08 -2.24 -15.14
CA GLU A 82 -5.52 -2.75 -16.40
C GLU A 82 -5.21 -4.26 -16.31
N ARG A 83 -4.53 -4.70 -15.24
CA ARG A 83 -4.22 -6.13 -15.02
C ARG A 83 -5.48 -6.97 -14.76
N ALA A 84 -6.43 -6.45 -14.00
CA ALA A 84 -7.71 -7.14 -13.75
C ALA A 84 -8.45 -7.40 -15.06
N GLY A 85 -8.54 -6.40 -15.94
CA GLY A 85 -9.18 -6.53 -17.26
C GLY A 85 -8.49 -7.57 -18.17
N GLN A 86 -7.16 -7.66 -18.13
CA GLN A 86 -6.40 -8.67 -18.88
C GLN A 86 -6.62 -10.10 -18.37
N ARG A 87 -6.94 -10.24 -17.08
CA ARG A 87 -7.15 -11.54 -16.40
C ARG A 87 -8.62 -11.97 -16.33
N GLY A 88 -9.55 -11.09 -16.71
CA GLY A 88 -10.99 -11.35 -16.60
C GLY A 88 -11.51 -11.38 -15.16
N LEU A 89 -10.89 -10.58 -14.28
CA LEU A 89 -11.34 -10.35 -12.90
C LEU A 89 -12.34 -9.19 -12.82
#